data_AF-A0A4R5DKS1-F1
#
_entry.id   AF-A0A4R5DKS1-F1
#
_cell.length_a   1.000
_cell.length_b   1.000
_cell.length_c   1.000
_cell.angle_alpha   90.00
_cell.angle_beta   90.00
_cell.angle_gamma   90.00
#
_symmetry.space_group_name_H-M   'P 1'
#
loop_
_entity.id
_entity.type
_entity.pdbx_description
1 polymer ?
#
loop_
_entity_poly.entity_id
_entity_poly.type
_entity_poly.pdbx_seq_one_letter_code
_entity_poly.pdbx_strand_id
1 'polypeptide(L)'
;MDIDLIYGVVERIADNKLGGRIRVKSFRDNDNSGKGLIFDEFNIQEEFPTSGFVYNPRLNATGEFSIGDLVEINVKELIEVPEKDLIVHHSKISRYGAKLLDFESAVFLENGKSINLNEIEYRISGTRQNILDSTVFYIKDKDYAYGPLRFVGGKVEPRSGKEISKFSLDSLSIIKSDDLMYLFLHPPKNESLGDVDCMDRRQILDWLKGKIRDFGELGSQINQIIRVVDKIEVDNELDKIRFNRVRKFISGLEFNFQEVKNLSSLTDEWRNVFNETFEKYSTEFEKEIRNSIELRLIDYEKLKQNEIDSEKSYQENELRDLQKNRRTLVEIIEKDQRIIKKYNDDLFLIKSQLAEIEIAKYDLLEEINYISEQKQRLISDIKIHCQILEVADRKKVETHAISTYEEQIYVSAEQEYFEDYNQMLTLTRQSNIGNGDMFRSTFHLLLSHKYLIVKNEMLVIFFAKLFGNSKVVIQQVEPDWIKFQSLFENGLAYTWESATKHPNQFHFLILQDINLASIECYAKPLLDVISGIRQSIPGFTNPIPPNLYIICTPLKVGQKGEFGLKLFKDTFDGWAVLQDFPIKPFNVGRFFPIQILAIESVQDMLDDLGFPEDISLAQDFFEEYND
;
A
#
# COMPACT_ATOMS: atom_id res chain seq x y z
N MET A 1 -48.75 -23.93 -70.04
CA MET A 1 -49.37 -23.39 -68.80
C MET A 1 -49.80 -21.96 -69.10
N ASP A 2 -51.09 -21.65 -68.96
CA ASP A 2 -51.64 -20.33 -69.28
C ASP A 2 -51.66 -19.43 -68.03
N ILE A 3 -50.51 -19.31 -67.36
CA ILE A 3 -50.39 -18.57 -66.09
C ILE A 3 -49.87 -17.17 -66.42
N ASP A 4 -50.58 -16.12 -65.95
CA ASP A 4 -50.20 -14.73 -66.20
C ASP A 4 -49.55 -14.03 -65.00
N LEU A 5 -49.79 -14.54 -63.80
CA LEU A 5 -49.30 -13.94 -62.56
C LEU A 5 -48.89 -14.98 -61.53
N ILE A 6 -47.72 -14.81 -60.95
CA ILE A 6 -47.21 -15.63 -59.85
C ILE A 6 -46.85 -14.71 -58.68
N TYR A 7 -47.30 -15.07 -57.48
CA TYR A 7 -46.77 -14.56 -56.23
C TYR A 7 -45.94 -15.66 -55.58
N GLY A 8 -44.69 -15.32 -55.24
CA GLY A 8 -43.80 -16.30 -54.62
C GLY A 8 -42.76 -15.68 -53.73
N VAL A 9 -42.17 -16.51 -52.86
CA VAL A 9 -41.10 -16.09 -51.94
C VAL A 9 -39.77 -16.55 -52.50
N VAL A 10 -38.79 -15.64 -52.56
CA VAL A 10 -37.41 -15.97 -52.98
C VAL A 10 -36.80 -16.91 -51.95
N GLU A 11 -36.62 -18.18 -52.33
CA GLU A 11 -36.06 -19.20 -51.45
C GLU A 11 -34.54 -19.22 -51.52
N ARG A 12 -33.99 -19.08 -52.73
CA ARG A 12 -32.54 -19.15 -52.96
C ARG A 12 -32.13 -18.20 -54.07
N ILE A 13 -31.01 -17.52 -53.88
CA ILE A 13 -30.34 -16.75 -54.93
C ILE A 13 -29.21 -17.63 -55.48
N ALA A 14 -29.07 -17.70 -56.80
CA ALA A 14 -28.01 -18.45 -57.45
C ALA A 14 -26.63 -17.86 -57.11
N ASP A 15 -25.58 -18.70 -57.16
CA ASP A 15 -24.22 -18.29 -56.76
C ASP A 15 -23.68 -17.13 -57.62
N ASN A 16 -24.17 -17.03 -58.87
CA ASN A 16 -23.86 -15.92 -59.78
C ASN A 16 -24.60 -14.61 -59.44
N LYS A 17 -25.43 -14.60 -58.38
CA LYS A 17 -26.29 -13.51 -57.90
C LYS A 17 -27.29 -12.96 -58.92
N LEU A 18 -27.45 -13.58 -60.09
CA LEU A 18 -28.32 -13.09 -61.17
C LEU A 18 -29.68 -13.79 -61.18
N GLY A 19 -29.70 -15.10 -60.91
CA GLY A 19 -30.92 -15.89 -60.86
C GLY A 19 -31.38 -16.20 -59.43
N GLY A 20 -32.60 -16.70 -59.30
CA GLY A 20 -33.10 -17.20 -58.02
C GLY A 20 -34.26 -18.18 -58.17
N ARG A 21 -34.34 -19.08 -57.19
CA ARG A 21 -35.42 -20.05 -57.01
C ARG A 21 -36.50 -19.42 -56.13
N ILE A 22 -37.73 -19.51 -56.58
CA ILE A 22 -38.90 -18.83 -55.99
C ILE A 22 -39.94 -19.89 -55.68
N ARG A 23 -40.39 -19.95 -54.43
CA ARG A 23 -41.48 -20.82 -54.01
C ARG A 23 -42.81 -20.12 -54.32
N VAL A 24 -43.61 -20.71 -55.19
CA VAL A 24 -44.94 -20.20 -55.54
C VAL A 24 -45.85 -20.32 -54.34
N LYS A 25 -46.55 -19.23 -54.03
CA LYS A 25 -47.53 -19.13 -52.92
C LYS A 25 -48.93 -18.83 -53.41
N SER A 26 -49.05 -18.18 -54.55
CA SER A 26 -50.28 -18.14 -55.31
C SER A 26 -50.01 -17.82 -56.77
N PHE A 27 -50.97 -18.12 -57.63
CA PHE A 27 -50.90 -17.77 -59.04
C PHE A 27 -52.29 -17.43 -59.58
N ARG A 28 -52.32 -16.85 -60.78
CA ARG A 28 -53.52 -16.63 -61.58
C ARG A 28 -53.34 -17.26 -62.95
N ASP A 29 -54.39 -17.94 -63.37
CA ASP A 29 -54.52 -18.59 -64.66
C ASP A 29 -55.39 -17.72 -65.59
N ASN A 30 -54.98 -17.58 -66.86
CA ASN A 30 -55.62 -16.79 -67.91
C ASN A 30 -57.03 -17.28 -68.19
N ASP A 31 -57.26 -18.59 -68.17
CA ASP A 31 -58.57 -19.20 -68.41
C ASP A 31 -59.57 -18.89 -67.27
N ASN A 32 -59.05 -18.48 -66.12
CA ASN A 32 -59.80 -18.10 -64.93
C ASN A 32 -59.72 -16.59 -64.63
N SER A 33 -59.53 -15.73 -65.63
CA SER A 33 -59.44 -14.26 -65.49
C SER A 33 -60.58 -13.56 -64.71
N GLY A 34 -61.67 -14.27 -64.36
CA GLY A 34 -62.73 -13.82 -63.44
C GLY A 34 -62.79 -14.48 -62.05
N LYS A 35 -62.01 -15.53 -61.78
CA LYS A 35 -61.86 -16.15 -60.46
C LYS A 35 -60.51 -15.74 -59.88
N GLY A 36 -60.53 -15.24 -58.64
CA GLY A 36 -59.35 -14.66 -57.98
C GLY A 36 -58.16 -15.62 -57.84
N LEU A 37 -57.12 -15.13 -57.18
CA LEU A 37 -55.87 -15.86 -56.98
C LEU A 37 -56.07 -17.23 -56.34
N ILE A 38 -55.32 -18.21 -56.84
CA ILE A 38 -55.32 -19.59 -56.34
C ILE A 38 -54.23 -19.72 -55.27
N PHE A 39 -54.64 -20.02 -54.04
CA PHE A 39 -53.74 -20.19 -52.87
C PHE A 39 -53.64 -21.65 -52.41
N ASP A 40 -54.43 -22.53 -53.01
CA ASP A 40 -54.50 -23.94 -52.61
C ASP A 40 -53.21 -24.68 -52.97
N GLU A 41 -52.60 -25.32 -51.97
CA GLU A 41 -51.28 -25.94 -52.12
C GLU A 41 -51.32 -27.15 -53.07
N PHE A 42 -52.44 -27.87 -53.12
CA PHE A 42 -52.61 -28.98 -54.05
C PHE A 42 -52.64 -28.48 -55.50
N ASN A 43 -53.43 -27.43 -55.78
CA ASN A 43 -53.48 -26.81 -57.10
C ASN A 43 -52.13 -26.19 -57.51
N ILE A 44 -51.39 -25.61 -56.56
CA ILE A 44 -50.03 -25.09 -56.82
C ILE A 44 -49.08 -26.25 -57.16
N GLN A 45 -49.15 -27.37 -56.45
CA GLN A 45 -48.28 -28.52 -56.74
C GLN A 45 -48.65 -29.21 -58.06
N GLU A 46 -49.92 -29.20 -58.46
CA GLU A 46 -50.39 -29.72 -59.75
C GLU A 46 -49.85 -28.88 -60.91
N GLU A 47 -49.96 -27.55 -60.82
CA GLU A 47 -49.48 -26.62 -61.86
C GLU A 47 -47.96 -26.42 -61.84
N PHE A 48 -47.32 -26.58 -60.69
CA PHE A 48 -45.86 -26.43 -60.51
C PHE A 48 -45.26 -27.72 -59.93
N PRO A 49 -45.10 -28.78 -60.75
CA PRO A 49 -44.83 -30.16 -60.29
C PRO A 49 -43.49 -30.35 -59.58
N THR A 50 -42.53 -29.44 -59.74
CA THR A 50 -41.33 -29.36 -58.91
C THR A 50 -41.65 -28.79 -57.53
N SER A 51 -42.59 -29.40 -56.81
CA SER A 51 -42.95 -29.05 -55.41
C SER A 51 -43.36 -27.59 -55.19
N GLY A 52 -43.96 -26.92 -56.19
CA GLY A 52 -44.40 -25.54 -56.07
C GLY A 52 -43.29 -24.50 -56.31
N PHE A 53 -42.22 -24.83 -57.03
CA PHE A 53 -41.09 -23.92 -57.29
C PHE A 53 -40.94 -23.51 -58.75
N VAL A 54 -40.51 -22.26 -58.96
CA VAL A 54 -40.06 -21.72 -60.25
C VAL A 54 -38.66 -21.12 -60.13
N TYR A 55 -37.89 -21.13 -61.21
CA TYR A 55 -36.59 -20.49 -61.29
C TYR A 55 -36.62 -19.29 -62.25
N ASN A 56 -36.20 -18.13 -61.77
CA ASN A 56 -36.01 -16.95 -62.61
C ASN A 56 -34.51 -16.73 -62.85
N PRO A 57 -33.98 -16.87 -64.08
CA PRO A 57 -32.56 -16.71 -64.37
C PRO A 57 -32.07 -15.26 -64.29
N ARG A 58 -32.99 -14.29 -64.22
CA ARG A 58 -32.74 -12.85 -64.24
C ARG A 58 -33.39 -12.11 -63.07
N LEU A 59 -33.68 -12.80 -61.97
CA LEU A 59 -34.29 -12.23 -60.76
C LEU A 59 -33.64 -10.89 -60.36
N ASN A 60 -32.31 -10.90 -60.23
CA ASN A 60 -31.56 -9.72 -59.79
C ASN A 60 -31.04 -8.83 -60.92
N ALA A 61 -31.36 -9.15 -62.17
CA ALA A 61 -31.05 -8.26 -63.30
C ALA A 61 -32.01 -7.05 -63.35
N THR A 62 -33.16 -7.15 -62.68
CA THR A 62 -34.23 -6.13 -62.70
C THR A 62 -34.46 -5.42 -61.36
N GLY A 63 -33.76 -5.83 -60.31
CA GLY A 63 -33.83 -5.23 -58.96
C GLY A 63 -32.99 -6.03 -57.98
N GLU A 64 -32.63 -5.48 -56.82
CA GLU A 64 -31.92 -6.25 -55.79
C GLU A 64 -32.95 -7.03 -54.95
N PHE A 65 -33.08 -8.34 -55.11
CA PHE A 65 -33.95 -9.18 -54.27
C PHE A 65 -33.12 -9.96 -53.27
N SER A 66 -33.66 -10.14 -52.06
CA SER A 66 -33.06 -10.93 -50.98
C SER A 66 -33.85 -12.23 -50.75
N ILE A 67 -33.19 -13.22 -50.16
CA ILE A 67 -33.86 -14.44 -49.67
C ILE A 67 -34.96 -14.01 -48.68
N GLY A 68 -36.17 -14.54 -48.85
CA GLY A 68 -37.34 -14.15 -48.07
C GLY A 68 -38.04 -12.87 -48.55
N ASP A 69 -37.75 -12.36 -49.74
CA ASP A 69 -38.61 -11.34 -50.36
C ASP A 69 -39.82 -12.00 -51.02
N LEU A 70 -41.02 -11.47 -50.76
CA LEU A 70 -42.23 -11.81 -51.50
C LEU A 70 -42.22 -10.99 -52.81
N VAL A 71 -42.40 -11.68 -53.93
CA VAL A 71 -42.35 -11.09 -55.27
C VAL A 71 -43.63 -11.37 -56.04
N GLU A 72 -44.05 -10.37 -56.81
CA GLU A 72 -45.07 -10.48 -57.85
C GLU A 72 -44.35 -10.60 -59.20
N ILE A 73 -44.69 -11.63 -59.96
CA ILE A 73 -44.11 -11.95 -61.26
C ILE A 73 -45.22 -11.95 -62.30
N ASN A 74 -45.19 -10.98 -63.22
CA ASN A 74 -46.05 -10.99 -64.39
C ASN A 74 -45.42 -11.93 -65.43
N VAL A 75 -45.99 -13.12 -65.56
CA VAL A 75 -45.45 -14.21 -66.37
C VAL A 75 -45.66 -13.91 -67.86
N LYS A 76 -44.59 -14.10 -68.65
CA LYS A 76 -44.65 -14.09 -70.12
C LYS A 76 -44.69 -15.50 -70.69
N GLU A 77 -43.88 -16.38 -70.11
CA GLU A 77 -43.70 -17.74 -70.58
C GLU A 77 -43.14 -18.60 -69.44
N LEU A 78 -43.62 -19.84 -69.33
CA LEU A 78 -43.08 -20.88 -68.45
C LEU A 78 -42.45 -21.97 -69.31
N ILE A 79 -41.18 -22.27 -69.06
CA ILE A 79 -40.41 -23.25 -69.82
C ILE A 79 -40.16 -24.46 -68.93
N GLU A 80 -40.69 -25.62 -69.34
CA GLU A 80 -40.40 -26.91 -68.74
C GLU A 80 -38.99 -27.39 -69.07
N VAL A 81 -38.25 -27.78 -68.04
CA VAL A 81 -36.93 -28.39 -68.18
C VAL A 81 -36.95 -29.73 -67.47
N PRO A 82 -36.63 -30.85 -68.14
CA PRO A 82 -36.64 -32.17 -67.51
C PRO A 82 -35.80 -32.19 -66.22
N GLU A 83 -36.38 -32.73 -65.15
CA GLU A 83 -35.74 -32.89 -63.84
C GLU A 83 -35.28 -31.59 -63.15
N LYS A 84 -35.84 -30.42 -63.54
CA LYS A 84 -35.52 -29.11 -62.95
C LYS A 84 -36.77 -28.27 -62.72
N ASP A 85 -36.64 -27.24 -61.87
CA ASP A 85 -37.70 -26.26 -61.65
C ASP A 85 -38.11 -25.57 -62.97
N LEU A 86 -39.40 -25.25 -63.10
CA LEU A 86 -39.93 -24.46 -64.23
C LEU A 86 -39.21 -23.13 -64.36
N ILE A 87 -38.71 -22.80 -65.55
CA ILE A 87 -38.08 -21.50 -65.80
C ILE A 87 -39.16 -20.46 -66.09
N VAL A 88 -39.23 -19.41 -65.28
CA VAL A 88 -40.18 -18.31 -65.47
C VAL A 88 -39.53 -17.14 -66.20
N HIS A 89 -40.02 -16.86 -67.40
CA HIS A 89 -39.77 -15.62 -68.12
C HIS A 89 -40.87 -14.61 -67.77
N HIS A 90 -40.48 -13.38 -67.46
CA HIS A 90 -41.40 -12.37 -66.95
C HIS A 90 -41.37 -11.07 -67.77
N SER A 91 -42.50 -10.35 -67.76
CA SER A 91 -42.59 -8.97 -68.24
C SER A 91 -42.11 -7.98 -67.18
N LYS A 92 -42.43 -8.28 -65.92
CA LYS A 92 -42.11 -7.47 -64.75
C LYS A 92 -42.01 -8.37 -63.54
N ILE A 93 -41.07 -8.06 -62.66
CA ILE A 93 -40.97 -8.64 -61.33
C ILE A 93 -40.78 -7.49 -60.34
N SER A 94 -41.53 -7.49 -59.24
CA SER A 94 -41.43 -6.47 -58.20
C SER A 94 -41.61 -7.08 -56.82
N ARG A 95 -40.95 -6.50 -55.81
CA ARG A 95 -41.23 -6.83 -54.41
C ARG A 95 -42.69 -6.48 -54.12
N TYR A 96 -43.40 -7.39 -53.49
CA TYR A 96 -44.82 -7.28 -53.25
C TYR A 96 -45.14 -7.59 -51.78
N GLY A 97 -46.09 -6.84 -51.20
CA GLY A 97 -46.48 -6.97 -49.80
C GLY A 97 -45.50 -6.35 -48.80
N ALA A 98 -45.86 -6.45 -47.51
CA ALA A 98 -45.01 -6.02 -46.39
C ALA A 98 -44.84 -7.16 -45.38
N LYS A 99 -43.66 -7.25 -44.76
CA LYS A 99 -43.39 -8.29 -43.77
C LYS A 99 -44.24 -8.06 -42.52
N LEU A 100 -44.84 -9.12 -41.97
CA LEU A 100 -45.60 -9.12 -40.74
C LEU A 100 -44.85 -9.94 -39.69
N LEU A 101 -44.44 -9.28 -38.61
CA LEU A 101 -43.69 -9.91 -37.53
C LEU A 101 -44.60 -10.13 -36.32
N ASP A 102 -44.59 -11.35 -35.78
CA ASP A 102 -45.32 -11.67 -34.55
C ASP A 102 -44.46 -11.32 -33.33
N PHE A 103 -45.03 -10.56 -32.39
CA PHE A 103 -44.37 -10.13 -31.17
C PHE A 103 -45.25 -10.44 -29.96
N GLU A 104 -44.62 -10.76 -28.82
CA GLU A 104 -45.35 -10.97 -27.57
C GLU A 104 -45.81 -9.65 -26.94
N SER A 105 -46.67 -9.76 -25.93
CA SER A 105 -47.38 -8.66 -25.28
C SER A 105 -46.50 -7.52 -24.74
N ALA A 106 -45.21 -7.75 -24.46
CA ALA A 106 -44.31 -6.71 -23.92
C ALA A 106 -44.06 -5.53 -24.89
N VAL A 107 -44.25 -5.75 -26.19
CA VAL A 107 -44.17 -4.70 -27.23
C VAL A 107 -45.39 -3.78 -27.20
N PHE A 108 -46.56 -4.33 -26.83
CA PHE A 108 -47.86 -3.67 -26.91
C PHE A 108 -48.24 -3.09 -25.55
N LEU A 109 -48.11 -1.78 -25.40
CA LEU A 109 -48.45 -1.05 -24.18
C LEU A 109 -49.87 -0.51 -24.24
N GLU A 110 -50.48 -0.28 -23.08
CA GLU A 110 -51.80 0.36 -22.94
C GLU A 110 -52.88 -0.31 -23.82
N ASN A 111 -52.95 -1.64 -23.81
CA ASN A 111 -53.86 -2.45 -24.64
C ASN A 111 -53.68 -2.22 -26.16
N GLY A 112 -52.42 -2.08 -26.59
CA GLY A 112 -52.07 -1.87 -28.00
C GLY A 112 -52.36 -0.45 -28.50
N LYS A 113 -52.50 0.52 -27.60
CA LYS A 113 -52.60 1.94 -27.92
C LYS A 113 -51.23 2.64 -27.98
N SER A 114 -50.17 1.96 -27.55
CA SER A 114 -48.79 2.41 -27.70
C SER A 114 -47.85 1.24 -27.96
N ILE A 115 -46.76 1.48 -28.70
CA ILE A 115 -45.73 0.49 -29.02
C ILE A 115 -44.39 0.87 -28.41
N ASN A 116 -43.74 -0.10 -27.76
CA ASN A 116 -42.36 0.04 -27.28
C ASN A 116 -41.36 -0.32 -28.40
N LEU A 117 -40.91 0.68 -29.16
CA LEU A 117 -39.97 0.48 -30.27
C LEU A 117 -38.63 -0.12 -29.81
N ASN A 118 -38.14 0.23 -28.62
CA ASN A 118 -36.86 -0.29 -28.10
C ASN A 118 -36.91 -1.81 -27.86
N GLU A 119 -38.07 -2.32 -27.43
CA GLU A 119 -38.27 -3.77 -27.25
C GLU A 119 -38.24 -4.50 -28.60
N ILE A 120 -38.79 -3.88 -29.65
CA ILE A 120 -38.74 -4.40 -31.02
C ILE A 120 -37.30 -4.39 -31.52
N GLU A 121 -36.56 -3.29 -31.34
CA GLU A 121 -35.13 -3.18 -31.69
C GLU A 121 -34.30 -4.27 -31.03
N TYR A 122 -34.48 -4.46 -29.72
CA TYR A 122 -33.77 -5.47 -28.93
C TYR A 122 -34.02 -6.89 -29.46
N ARG A 123 -35.27 -7.23 -29.77
CA ARG A 123 -35.62 -8.57 -30.27
C ARG A 123 -35.15 -8.83 -31.71
N ILE A 124 -35.14 -7.79 -32.54
CA ILE A 124 -34.71 -7.88 -33.95
C ILE A 124 -33.18 -7.98 -34.06
N SER A 125 -32.45 -7.22 -33.23
CA SER A 125 -30.99 -7.14 -33.28
C SER A 125 -30.27 -8.45 -33.00
N GLY A 126 -30.89 -9.42 -32.31
CA GLY A 126 -30.30 -10.72 -32.00
C GLY A 126 -30.54 -11.86 -33.01
N THR A 127 -31.54 -11.75 -33.90
CA THR A 127 -32.05 -12.97 -34.59
C THR A 127 -32.47 -12.78 -36.05
N ARG A 128 -32.70 -11.55 -36.52
CA ARG A 128 -33.37 -11.30 -37.82
C ARG A 128 -32.86 -10.08 -38.61
N GLN A 129 -31.66 -9.56 -38.32
CA GLN A 129 -31.11 -8.36 -39.00
C GLN A 129 -31.15 -8.48 -40.53
N ASN A 130 -30.75 -9.62 -41.09
CA ASN A 130 -30.73 -9.85 -42.54
C ASN A 130 -32.12 -9.81 -43.21
N ILE A 131 -33.21 -9.87 -42.44
CA ILE A 131 -34.58 -9.93 -42.96
C ILE A 131 -35.18 -8.53 -43.15
N LEU A 132 -34.63 -7.50 -42.50
CA LEU A 132 -35.29 -6.19 -42.39
C LEU A 132 -34.56 -5.04 -43.06
N ASP A 133 -33.44 -5.31 -43.73
CA ASP A 133 -32.69 -4.30 -44.46
C ASP A 133 -33.59 -3.58 -45.47
N SER A 134 -33.85 -2.29 -45.19
CA SER A 134 -34.59 -1.34 -46.02
C SER A 134 -36.08 -1.62 -46.30
N THR A 135 -36.71 -2.61 -45.66
CA THR A 135 -38.11 -2.95 -45.93
C THR A 135 -39.09 -2.39 -44.89
N VAL A 136 -40.22 -1.86 -45.38
CA VAL A 136 -41.34 -1.50 -44.52
C VAL A 136 -41.97 -2.79 -43.98
N PHE A 137 -42.19 -2.83 -42.67
CA PHE A 137 -42.79 -3.98 -42.01
C PHE A 137 -43.91 -3.55 -41.05
N TYR A 138 -44.69 -4.54 -40.63
CA TYR A 138 -45.78 -4.45 -39.68
C TYR A 138 -45.54 -5.44 -38.56
N ILE A 139 -46.10 -5.16 -37.38
CA ILE A 139 -46.10 -6.08 -36.25
C ILE A 139 -47.51 -6.55 -35.96
N LYS A 140 -47.64 -7.75 -35.40
CA LYS A 140 -48.90 -8.41 -35.12
C LYS A 140 -49.10 -8.57 -33.62
N ASP A 141 -50.32 -8.29 -33.16
CA ASP A 141 -50.85 -8.73 -31.86
C ASP A 141 -52.24 -9.34 -32.09
N LYS A 142 -52.37 -10.65 -31.85
CA LYS A 142 -53.63 -11.41 -32.04
C LYS A 142 -54.23 -11.17 -33.43
N ASP A 143 -55.35 -10.44 -33.48
CA ASP A 143 -56.16 -10.17 -34.67
C ASP A 143 -55.86 -8.79 -35.28
N TYR A 144 -54.78 -8.12 -34.85
CA TYR A 144 -54.42 -6.78 -35.31
C TYR A 144 -53.02 -6.70 -35.89
N ALA A 145 -52.85 -5.81 -36.88
CA ALA A 145 -51.56 -5.39 -37.43
C ALA A 145 -51.28 -3.92 -37.10
N TYR A 146 -50.01 -3.59 -36.87
CA TYR A 146 -49.56 -2.25 -36.51
C TYR A 146 -48.38 -1.83 -37.39
N GLY A 147 -48.44 -0.63 -37.96
CA GLY A 147 -47.39 -0.09 -38.80
C GLY A 147 -47.90 1.03 -39.70
N PRO A 148 -47.16 1.42 -40.74
CA PRO A 148 -45.87 0.89 -41.17
C PRO A 148 -44.68 1.32 -40.30
N LEU A 149 -43.78 0.38 -40.03
CA LEU A 149 -42.47 0.58 -39.38
C LEU A 149 -41.33 0.37 -40.38
N ARG A 150 -40.15 0.93 -40.09
CA ARG A 150 -38.92 0.69 -40.85
C ARG A 150 -37.72 0.50 -39.92
N PHE A 151 -36.72 -0.25 -40.38
CA PHE A 151 -35.45 -0.41 -39.69
C PHE A 151 -34.37 0.40 -40.41
N VAL A 152 -33.82 1.42 -39.74
CA VAL A 152 -32.82 2.34 -40.32
C VAL A 152 -31.69 2.54 -39.31
N GLY A 153 -30.46 2.24 -39.71
CA GLY A 153 -29.26 2.50 -38.89
C GLY A 153 -29.27 1.79 -37.54
N GLY A 154 -29.84 0.59 -37.45
CA GLY A 154 -29.94 -0.17 -36.20
C GLY A 154 -31.14 0.17 -35.33
N LYS A 155 -32.02 1.10 -35.76
CA LYS A 155 -33.19 1.55 -35.01
C LYS A 155 -34.49 1.25 -35.75
N VAL A 156 -35.54 0.95 -34.98
CA VAL A 156 -36.90 0.78 -35.48
C VAL A 156 -37.64 2.10 -35.28
N GLU A 157 -38.20 2.64 -36.35
CA GLU A 157 -38.96 3.88 -36.29
C GLU A 157 -40.24 3.80 -37.14
N PRO A 158 -41.28 4.59 -36.81
CA PRO A 158 -42.43 4.79 -37.68
C PRO A 158 -41.99 5.27 -39.06
N ARG A 159 -42.67 4.83 -40.11
CA ARG A 159 -42.37 5.29 -41.48
C ARG A 159 -42.54 6.81 -41.62
N SER A 160 -43.45 7.40 -40.86
CA SER A 160 -43.72 8.84 -40.86
C SER A 160 -44.16 9.28 -39.46
N GLY A 161 -43.67 10.43 -39.00
CA GLY A 161 -44.07 11.01 -37.72
C GLY A 161 -43.61 10.20 -36.51
N LYS A 162 -44.45 10.17 -35.47
CA LYS A 162 -44.20 9.48 -34.19
C LYS A 162 -45.28 8.46 -33.85
N GLU A 163 -46.12 8.14 -34.83
CA GLU A 163 -47.35 7.36 -34.69
C GLU A 163 -47.42 6.35 -35.84
N ILE A 164 -48.10 5.23 -35.58
CA ILE A 164 -48.41 4.22 -36.60
C ILE A 164 -49.90 3.91 -36.57
N SER A 165 -50.42 3.31 -37.62
CA SER A 165 -51.83 2.94 -37.70
C SER A 165 -52.05 1.50 -37.23
N LYS A 166 -53.22 1.26 -36.63
CA LYS A 166 -53.73 -0.07 -36.26
C LYS A 166 -54.71 -0.56 -37.31
N PHE A 167 -54.61 -1.83 -37.72
CA PHE A 167 -55.47 -2.46 -38.72
C PHE A 167 -56.04 -3.78 -38.19
N SER A 168 -57.25 -4.15 -38.62
CA SER A 168 -57.77 -5.50 -38.42
C SER A 168 -57.04 -6.47 -39.35
N LEU A 169 -56.63 -7.65 -38.87
CA LEU A 169 -56.06 -8.69 -39.73
C LEU A 169 -57.13 -9.35 -40.59
N ASP A 170 -58.37 -9.40 -40.15
CA ASP A 170 -59.46 -10.03 -40.91
C ASP A 170 -59.73 -9.29 -42.24
N SER A 171 -59.37 -8.01 -42.33
CA SER A 171 -59.43 -7.24 -43.58
C SER A 171 -58.16 -7.35 -44.43
N LEU A 172 -57.13 -8.06 -43.96
CA LEU A 172 -55.84 -8.20 -44.62
C LEU A 172 -55.59 -9.65 -45.05
N SER A 173 -55.23 -9.84 -46.32
CA SER A 173 -54.79 -11.15 -46.81
C SER A 173 -53.36 -11.42 -46.33
N ILE A 174 -53.13 -12.58 -45.69
CA ILE A 174 -51.82 -12.98 -45.14
C ILE A 174 -51.28 -14.20 -45.89
N ILE A 175 -50.05 -14.11 -46.38
CA ILE A 175 -49.30 -15.27 -46.89
C ILE A 175 -48.34 -15.74 -45.82
N LYS A 176 -48.37 -17.04 -45.51
CA LYS A 176 -47.40 -17.70 -44.62
C LYS A 176 -46.34 -18.45 -45.45
N SER A 177 -45.08 -18.24 -45.12
CA SER A 177 -43.96 -18.99 -45.70
C SER A 177 -42.94 -19.30 -44.62
N ASP A 178 -42.84 -20.57 -44.23
CA ASP A 178 -41.95 -21.06 -43.17
C ASP A 178 -42.10 -20.19 -41.89
N ASP A 179 -41.06 -19.44 -41.52
CA ASP A 179 -41.01 -18.57 -40.33
C ASP A 179 -41.46 -17.11 -40.58
N LEU A 180 -41.89 -16.77 -41.80
CA LEU A 180 -42.24 -15.41 -42.20
C LEU A 180 -43.72 -15.30 -42.61
N MET A 181 -44.36 -14.22 -42.15
CA MET A 181 -45.70 -13.83 -42.59
C MET A 181 -45.60 -12.55 -43.42
N TYR A 182 -46.41 -12.46 -44.46
CA TYR A 182 -46.47 -11.29 -45.35
C TYR A 182 -47.90 -10.81 -45.47
N LEU A 183 -48.09 -9.49 -45.39
CA LEU A 183 -49.34 -8.83 -45.76
C LEU A 183 -49.37 -8.71 -47.29
N PHE A 184 -50.34 -9.38 -47.90
CA PHE A 184 -50.55 -9.46 -49.34
C PHE A 184 -50.99 -8.11 -49.93
N LEU A 185 -51.73 -7.31 -49.17
CA LEU A 185 -52.10 -5.94 -49.53
C LEU A 185 -51.36 -4.97 -48.59
N HIS A 186 -50.72 -3.94 -49.14
CA HIS A 186 -50.37 -2.79 -48.32
C HIS A 186 -51.66 -2.30 -47.67
N PRO A 187 -51.74 -2.22 -46.33
CA PRO A 187 -52.99 -1.88 -45.68
C PRO A 187 -53.48 -0.52 -46.20
N PRO A 188 -54.73 -0.43 -46.67
CA PRO A 188 -55.25 0.81 -47.23
C PRO A 188 -55.32 1.86 -46.13
N LYS A 189 -54.85 3.08 -46.41
CA LYS A 189 -54.85 4.20 -45.45
C LYS A 189 -56.22 4.45 -44.81
N ASN A 190 -57.29 4.06 -45.50
CA ASN A 190 -58.67 4.33 -45.10
C ASN A 190 -59.30 3.25 -44.20
N GLU A 191 -58.60 2.14 -43.92
CA GLU A 191 -59.07 1.06 -43.01
C GLU A 191 -58.36 1.06 -41.65
N SER A 192 -57.66 2.16 -41.33
CA SER A 192 -57.05 2.32 -40.00
C SER A 192 -58.14 2.35 -38.93
N LEU A 193 -58.00 1.50 -37.91
CA LEU A 193 -58.80 1.50 -36.69
C LEU A 193 -58.40 2.61 -35.70
N GLY A 194 -57.35 3.36 -36.03
CA GLY A 194 -56.84 4.47 -35.23
C GLY A 194 -55.31 4.52 -35.20
N ASP A 195 -54.80 5.63 -34.71
CA ASP A 195 -53.36 5.87 -34.56
C ASP A 195 -52.87 5.36 -33.20
N VAL A 196 -51.59 4.97 -33.17
CA VAL A 196 -50.93 4.31 -32.05
C VAL A 196 -49.62 5.03 -31.77
N ASP A 197 -49.39 5.36 -30.49
CA ASP A 197 -48.24 6.17 -30.08
C ASP A 197 -46.95 5.35 -29.99
N CYS A 198 -45.91 5.79 -30.70
CA CYS A 198 -44.61 5.14 -30.72
C CYS A 198 -43.50 5.99 -30.06
N MET A 199 -43.86 7.06 -29.34
CA MET A 199 -42.86 7.92 -28.72
C MET A 199 -42.08 7.19 -27.64
N ASP A 200 -40.77 7.39 -27.60
CA ASP A 200 -39.94 6.95 -26.49
C ASP A 200 -40.10 7.85 -25.26
N ARG A 201 -39.48 7.47 -24.13
CA ARG A 201 -39.56 8.23 -22.87
C ARG A 201 -39.06 9.68 -23.03
N ARG A 202 -37.99 9.91 -23.77
CA ARG A 202 -37.41 11.26 -23.98
C ARG A 202 -38.35 12.10 -24.82
N GLN A 203 -38.84 11.54 -25.92
CA GLN A 203 -39.79 12.20 -26.82
C GLN A 203 -41.11 12.57 -26.12
N ILE A 204 -41.59 11.74 -25.20
CA ILE A 204 -42.75 12.05 -24.36
C ILE A 204 -42.46 13.21 -23.40
N LEU A 205 -41.29 13.23 -22.77
CA LEU A 205 -40.92 14.32 -21.87
C LEU A 205 -40.75 15.65 -22.64
N ASP A 206 -40.17 15.62 -23.82
CA ASP A 206 -40.04 16.80 -24.68
C ASP A 206 -41.41 17.31 -25.17
N TRP A 207 -42.30 16.38 -25.54
CA TRP A 207 -43.68 16.71 -25.86
C TRP A 207 -44.41 17.35 -24.66
N LEU A 208 -44.22 16.80 -23.45
CA LEU A 208 -44.79 17.37 -22.23
C LEU A 208 -44.23 18.76 -21.93
N LYS A 209 -42.92 18.97 -22.08
CA LYS A 209 -42.28 20.30 -21.94
C LYS A 209 -42.90 21.32 -22.91
N GLY A 210 -43.13 20.92 -24.16
CA GLY A 210 -43.84 21.73 -25.15
C GLY A 210 -45.25 22.09 -24.70
N LYS A 211 -46.03 21.09 -24.25
CA LYS A 211 -47.38 21.32 -23.73
C LYS A 211 -47.39 22.26 -22.52
N ILE A 212 -46.50 22.06 -21.54
CA ILE A 212 -46.38 22.93 -20.35
C ILE A 212 -46.14 24.39 -20.75
N ARG A 213 -45.29 24.62 -21.78
CA ARG A 213 -45.03 25.98 -22.29
C ARG A 213 -46.27 26.60 -22.93
N ASP A 214 -47.08 25.81 -23.62
CA ASP A 214 -48.29 26.28 -24.28
C ASP A 214 -49.44 26.53 -23.28
N PHE A 215 -49.44 25.84 -22.13
CA PHE A 215 -50.44 25.96 -21.05
C PHE A 215 -50.22 27.17 -20.10
N GLY A 216 -49.68 28.28 -20.60
CA GLY A 216 -49.28 29.46 -19.82
C GLY A 216 -50.35 30.10 -18.90
N GLU A 217 -51.61 29.67 -18.90
CA GLU A 217 -52.71 30.26 -18.11
C GLU A 217 -53.05 29.52 -16.80
N LEU A 218 -52.50 28.33 -16.52
CA LEU A 218 -52.84 27.53 -15.32
C LEU A 218 -52.07 27.93 -14.04
N GLY A 219 -51.77 29.23 -13.90
CA GLY A 219 -50.88 29.83 -12.89
C GLY A 219 -51.16 29.47 -11.42
N SER A 220 -52.37 29.01 -11.07
CA SER A 220 -52.75 28.72 -9.68
C SER A 220 -52.59 27.25 -9.23
N GLN A 221 -52.27 26.31 -10.13
CA GLN A 221 -52.22 24.88 -9.81
C GLN A 221 -50.83 24.23 -10.00
N ILE A 222 -49.80 25.04 -10.19
CA ILE A 222 -48.45 24.60 -10.60
C ILE A 222 -47.73 23.71 -9.58
N ASN A 223 -47.96 23.88 -8.26
CA ASN A 223 -47.48 22.93 -7.24
C ASN A 223 -48.09 21.53 -7.37
N GLN A 224 -48.94 21.34 -8.38
CA GLN A 224 -49.59 20.12 -8.76
C GLN A 224 -49.39 19.82 -10.26
N ILE A 225 -48.20 19.93 -10.86
CA ILE A 225 -47.99 19.44 -12.26
C ILE A 225 -48.59 18.03 -12.44
N ILE A 226 -48.49 17.17 -11.42
CA ILE A 226 -49.17 15.86 -11.36
C ILE A 226 -50.71 15.99 -11.39
N ARG A 227 -51.33 16.87 -10.59
CA ARG A 227 -52.81 17.06 -10.63
C ARG A 227 -53.29 17.89 -11.83
N VAL A 228 -52.42 18.67 -12.48
CA VAL A 228 -52.69 19.34 -13.75
C VAL A 228 -52.73 18.30 -14.86
N VAL A 229 -51.78 17.36 -14.90
CA VAL A 229 -51.87 16.15 -15.75
C VAL A 229 -53.15 15.33 -15.45
N ASP A 230 -53.73 15.44 -14.26
CA ASP A 230 -55.02 14.80 -13.91
C ASP A 230 -56.27 15.60 -14.31
N LYS A 231 -56.14 16.92 -14.53
CA LYS A 231 -57.27 17.83 -14.80
C LYS A 231 -57.33 18.36 -16.23
N ILE A 232 -56.30 18.14 -17.04
CA ILE A 232 -56.35 18.51 -18.45
C ILE A 232 -57.44 17.66 -19.12
N GLU A 233 -58.52 18.30 -19.54
CA GLU A 233 -59.46 17.73 -20.51
C GLU A 233 -58.72 17.64 -21.84
N VAL A 234 -58.33 16.42 -22.20
CA VAL A 234 -57.62 16.15 -23.45
C VAL A 234 -58.63 15.63 -24.46
N ASP A 235 -58.87 16.38 -25.52
CA ASP A 235 -59.79 15.96 -26.60
C ASP A 235 -59.18 14.84 -27.47
N ASN A 236 -57.85 14.76 -27.55
CA ASN A 236 -57.14 13.77 -28.36
C ASN A 236 -56.80 12.50 -27.54
N GLU A 237 -57.31 11.35 -27.97
CA GLU A 237 -57.02 10.03 -27.37
C GLU A 237 -55.52 9.73 -27.26
N LEU A 238 -54.71 10.13 -28.24
CA LEU A 238 -53.25 9.94 -28.20
C LEU A 238 -52.58 10.75 -27.10
N ASP A 239 -53.02 11.98 -26.90
CA ASP A 239 -52.49 12.84 -25.84
C ASP A 239 -52.87 12.25 -24.46
N LYS A 240 -54.06 11.66 -24.30
CA LYS A 240 -54.43 10.92 -23.05
C LYS A 240 -53.48 9.75 -22.79
N ILE A 241 -53.15 8.98 -23.82
CA ILE A 241 -52.20 7.86 -23.71
C ILE A 241 -50.82 8.39 -23.30
N ARG A 242 -50.34 9.47 -23.93
CA ARG A 242 -49.05 10.09 -23.58
C ARG A 242 -49.03 10.60 -22.15
N PHE A 243 -50.08 11.27 -21.67
CA PHE A 243 -50.19 11.70 -20.28
C PHE A 243 -50.20 10.52 -19.29
N ASN A 244 -50.94 9.45 -19.59
CA ASN A 244 -50.91 8.23 -18.76
C ASN A 244 -49.51 7.59 -18.70
N ARG A 245 -48.76 7.63 -19.81
CA ARG A 245 -47.36 7.18 -19.83
C ARG A 245 -46.48 8.10 -18.98
N VAL A 246 -46.59 9.43 -19.13
CA VAL A 246 -45.87 10.42 -18.31
C VAL A 246 -46.06 10.15 -16.81
N ARG A 247 -47.29 9.89 -16.36
CA ARG A 247 -47.58 9.63 -14.93
C ARG A 247 -46.69 8.55 -14.33
N LYS A 248 -46.29 7.54 -15.11
CA LYS A 248 -45.45 6.43 -14.64
C LYS A 248 -43.99 6.85 -14.39
N PHE A 249 -43.52 7.98 -14.95
CA PHE A 249 -42.11 8.37 -14.89
C PHE A 249 -41.84 9.88 -14.76
N ILE A 250 -42.86 10.66 -14.38
CA ILE A 250 -42.78 12.13 -14.23
C ILE A 250 -41.80 12.57 -13.13
N SER A 251 -41.51 11.70 -12.15
CA SER A 251 -40.51 11.96 -11.11
C SER A 251 -39.08 12.12 -11.65
N GLY A 252 -38.82 11.71 -12.90
CA GLY A 252 -37.56 11.92 -13.60
C GLY A 252 -37.55 13.13 -14.54
N LEU A 253 -38.45 14.10 -14.35
CA LEU A 253 -38.47 15.34 -15.13
C LEU A 253 -37.35 16.27 -14.65
N GLU A 254 -36.33 16.46 -15.48
CA GLU A 254 -35.22 17.37 -15.22
C GLU A 254 -35.33 18.63 -16.07
N PHE A 255 -35.10 19.78 -15.43
CA PHE A 255 -34.98 21.08 -16.07
C PHE A 255 -33.55 21.59 -15.88
N ASN A 256 -32.91 22.02 -16.96
CA ASN A 256 -31.66 22.76 -16.85
C ASN A 256 -31.93 24.20 -16.39
N PHE A 257 -30.87 24.90 -15.94
CA PHE A 257 -30.98 26.26 -15.42
C PHE A 257 -31.67 27.24 -16.40
N GLN A 258 -31.38 27.11 -17.70
CA GLN A 258 -31.98 27.99 -18.70
C GLN A 258 -33.46 27.67 -18.93
N GLU A 259 -33.86 26.40 -18.86
CA GLU A 259 -35.27 25.98 -18.91
C GLU A 259 -36.02 26.48 -17.68
N VAL A 260 -35.45 26.35 -16.48
CA VAL A 260 -36.02 26.92 -15.24
C VAL A 260 -36.19 28.42 -15.35
N LYS A 261 -35.17 29.12 -15.85
CA LYS A 261 -35.21 30.58 -16.07
C LYS A 261 -36.30 30.97 -17.07
N ASN A 262 -36.43 30.23 -18.17
CA ASN A 262 -37.45 30.48 -19.17
C ASN A 262 -38.86 30.24 -18.58
N LEU A 263 -39.06 29.17 -17.80
CA LEU A 263 -40.33 28.90 -17.13
C LEU A 263 -40.69 30.00 -16.12
N SER A 264 -39.72 30.47 -15.33
CA SER A 264 -39.89 31.59 -14.38
C SER A 264 -40.27 32.92 -15.05
N SER A 265 -40.06 33.03 -16.36
CA SER A 265 -40.40 34.21 -17.15
C SER A 265 -41.75 34.14 -17.86
N LEU A 266 -42.43 32.98 -17.83
CA LEU A 266 -43.69 32.78 -18.57
C LEU A 266 -44.86 33.55 -17.94
N THR A 267 -45.00 33.52 -16.61
CA THR A 267 -46.00 34.30 -15.88
C THR A 267 -45.46 34.81 -14.55
N ASP A 268 -46.14 35.81 -13.96
CA ASP A 268 -45.76 36.33 -12.65
C ASP A 268 -45.97 35.29 -11.53
N GLU A 269 -46.91 34.34 -11.68
CA GLU A 269 -47.08 33.23 -10.73
C GLU A 269 -45.90 32.25 -10.78
N TRP A 270 -45.44 31.88 -11.98
CA TRP A 270 -44.23 31.05 -12.13
C TRP A 270 -43.03 31.73 -11.50
N ARG A 271 -42.88 33.03 -11.71
CA ARG A 271 -41.80 33.82 -11.11
C ARG A 271 -41.85 33.76 -9.58
N ASN A 272 -43.02 33.92 -8.98
CA ASN A 272 -43.19 33.90 -7.53
C ASN A 272 -42.88 32.52 -6.94
N VAL A 273 -43.42 31.44 -7.53
CA VAL A 273 -43.15 30.06 -7.06
C VAL A 273 -41.66 29.72 -7.15
N PHE A 274 -41.00 30.07 -8.27
CA PHE A 274 -39.57 29.84 -8.41
C PHE A 274 -38.75 30.69 -7.45
N ASN A 275 -39.10 31.97 -7.25
CA ASN A 275 -38.39 32.85 -6.32
C ASN A 275 -38.51 32.36 -4.87
N GLU A 276 -39.72 32.03 -4.40
CA GLU A 276 -39.93 31.51 -3.04
C GLU A 276 -39.19 30.18 -2.81
N THR A 277 -39.22 29.30 -3.81
CA THR A 277 -38.51 28.01 -3.75
C THR A 277 -37.00 28.23 -3.74
N PHE A 278 -36.51 29.13 -4.59
CA PHE A 278 -35.08 29.46 -4.68
C PHE A 278 -34.58 30.13 -3.40
N GLU A 279 -35.32 31.09 -2.83
CA GLU A 279 -34.97 31.73 -1.56
C GLU A 279 -34.91 30.73 -0.41
N LYS A 280 -35.89 29.82 -0.31
CA LYS A 280 -35.92 28.79 0.71
C LYS A 280 -34.70 27.87 0.63
N TYR A 281 -34.44 27.29 -0.54
CA TYR A 281 -33.32 26.36 -0.71
C TYR A 281 -31.95 27.06 -0.72
N SER A 282 -31.86 28.31 -1.17
CA SER A 282 -30.63 29.11 -1.06
C SER A 282 -30.27 29.32 0.40
N THR A 283 -31.26 29.63 1.25
CA THR A 283 -31.05 29.80 2.70
C THR A 283 -30.62 28.51 3.37
N GLU A 284 -31.24 27.37 3.02
CA GLU A 284 -30.85 26.06 3.54
C GLU A 284 -29.43 25.68 3.10
N PHE A 285 -29.09 25.90 1.84
CA PHE A 285 -27.76 25.63 1.29
C PHE A 285 -26.67 26.51 1.93
N GLU A 286 -26.94 27.81 2.09
CA GLU A 286 -26.03 28.73 2.79
C GLU A 286 -25.78 28.28 4.24
N LYS A 287 -26.83 27.82 4.93
CA LYS A 287 -26.72 27.30 6.30
C LYS A 287 -25.89 26.02 6.35
N GLU A 288 -26.09 25.12 5.40
CA GLU A 288 -25.32 23.87 5.31
C GLU A 288 -23.85 24.13 5.02
N ILE A 289 -23.53 25.00 4.05
CA ILE A 289 -22.16 25.42 3.77
C ILE A 289 -21.54 26.06 5.00
N ARG A 290 -22.22 27.02 5.64
CA ARG A 290 -21.70 27.71 6.83
C ARG A 290 -21.36 26.72 7.94
N ASN A 291 -22.28 25.80 8.26
CA ASN A 291 -22.03 24.75 9.25
C ASN A 291 -20.83 23.88 8.87
N SER A 292 -20.68 23.53 7.59
CA SER A 292 -19.54 22.72 7.12
C SER A 292 -18.20 23.45 7.27
N ILE A 293 -18.18 24.77 7.03
CA ILE A 293 -16.99 25.62 7.19
C ILE A 293 -16.65 25.77 8.67
N GLU A 294 -17.65 26.02 9.53
CA GLU A 294 -17.45 26.14 10.98
C GLU A 294 -16.87 24.86 11.59
N LEU A 295 -17.37 23.68 11.20
CA LEU A 295 -16.81 22.40 11.65
C LEU A 295 -15.34 22.23 11.22
N ARG A 296 -15.01 22.57 9.96
CA ARG A 296 -13.63 22.50 9.46
C ARG A 296 -12.69 23.48 10.18
N LEU A 297 -13.17 24.67 10.54
CA LEU A 297 -12.40 25.65 11.30
C LEU A 297 -12.06 25.12 12.70
N ILE A 298 -13.04 24.53 13.39
CA ILE A 298 -12.83 23.92 14.71
C ILE A 298 -11.77 22.80 14.65
N ASP A 299 -11.83 21.94 13.63
CA ASP A 299 -10.84 20.86 13.47
C ASP A 299 -9.45 21.41 13.13
N TYR A 300 -9.38 22.46 12.31
CA TYR A 300 -8.12 23.14 12.01
C TYR A 300 -7.51 23.80 13.24
N GLU A 301 -8.30 24.46 14.07
CA GLU A 301 -7.86 25.06 15.34
C GLU A 301 -7.32 23.99 16.31
N LYS A 302 -7.99 22.83 16.42
CA LYS A 302 -7.51 21.70 17.23
C LYS A 302 -6.18 21.15 16.73
N LEU A 303 -6.04 20.96 15.41
CA LEU A 303 -4.78 20.49 14.81
C LEU A 303 -3.65 21.48 15.08
N LYS A 304 -3.89 22.78 14.89
CA LYS A 304 -2.90 23.83 15.20
C LYS A 304 -2.53 23.89 16.66
N GLN A 305 -3.49 23.71 17.56
CA GLN A 305 -3.22 23.68 19.00
C GLN A 305 -2.35 22.47 19.38
N ASN A 306 -2.62 21.28 18.82
CA ASN A 306 -1.81 20.09 19.04
C ASN A 306 -0.37 20.25 18.53
N GLU A 307 -0.17 20.91 17.37
CA GLU A 307 1.17 21.24 16.86
C GLU A 307 1.92 22.16 17.83
N ILE A 308 1.26 23.22 18.31
CA ILE A 308 1.83 24.16 19.30
C ILE A 308 2.20 23.42 20.60
N ASP A 309 1.32 22.55 21.10
CA ASP A 309 1.54 21.82 22.35
C ASP A 309 2.68 20.80 22.21
N SER A 310 2.79 20.14 21.05
CA SER A 310 3.88 19.20 20.74
C SER A 310 5.22 19.93 20.68
N GLU A 311 5.28 21.08 20.01
CA GLU A 311 6.50 21.87 19.90
C GLU A 311 6.91 22.49 21.24
N LYS A 312 5.95 22.96 22.03
CA LYS A 312 6.20 23.42 23.40
C LYS A 312 6.75 22.30 24.28
N SER A 313 6.17 21.10 24.19
CA SER A 313 6.67 19.93 24.94
C SER A 313 8.10 19.55 24.51
N TYR A 314 8.42 19.65 23.23
CA TYR A 314 9.78 19.40 22.73
C TYR A 314 10.77 20.42 23.31
N GLN A 315 10.45 21.71 23.23
CA GLN A 315 11.29 22.79 23.76
C GLN A 315 11.47 22.69 25.28
N GLU A 316 10.42 22.31 26.02
CA GLU A 316 10.51 22.10 27.47
C GLU A 316 11.43 20.94 27.84
N ASN A 317 11.43 19.86 27.07
CA ASN A 317 12.34 18.72 27.27
C ASN A 317 13.79 19.11 26.96
N GLU A 318 14.03 19.81 25.85
CA GLU A 318 15.36 20.31 25.49
C GLU A 318 15.92 21.26 26.57
N LEU A 319 15.08 22.15 27.10
CA LEU A 319 15.46 23.04 28.20
C LEU A 319 15.83 22.27 29.47
N ARG A 320 15.08 21.20 29.81
CA ARG A 320 15.40 20.33 30.95
C ARG A 320 16.73 19.62 30.78
N ASP A 321 17.02 19.11 29.58
CA ASP A 321 18.28 18.43 29.27
C ASP A 321 19.46 19.41 29.35
N LEU A 322 19.32 20.61 28.79
CA LEU A 322 20.32 21.67 28.90
C LEU A 322 20.57 22.07 30.36
N GLN A 323 19.52 22.15 31.19
CA GLN A 323 19.66 22.43 32.61
C GLN A 323 20.39 21.31 33.36
N LYS A 324 20.13 20.04 33.02
CA LYS A 324 20.83 18.88 33.61
C LYS A 324 22.30 18.85 33.21
N ASN A 325 22.61 19.14 31.94
CA ASN A 325 23.98 19.26 31.44
C ASN A 325 24.71 20.40 32.15
N ARG A 326 24.07 21.55 32.32
CA ARG A 326 24.63 22.68 33.07
C ARG A 326 24.97 22.30 34.50
N ARG A 327 24.10 21.57 35.22
CA ARG A 327 24.39 21.10 36.58
C ARG A 327 25.60 20.17 36.63
N THR A 328 25.66 19.21 35.70
CA THR A 328 26.77 18.26 35.61
C THR A 328 28.10 18.98 35.35
N LEU A 329 28.11 19.98 34.45
CA LEU A 329 29.30 20.79 34.18
C LEU A 329 29.74 21.61 35.40
N VAL A 330 28.80 22.17 36.16
CA VAL A 330 29.13 22.89 37.41
C VAL A 330 29.78 21.95 38.42
N GLU A 331 29.25 20.74 38.61
CA GLU A 331 29.84 19.74 39.52
C GLU A 331 31.25 19.32 39.11
N ILE A 332 31.51 19.16 37.81
CA ILE A 332 32.85 18.87 37.27
C ILE A 332 33.80 20.04 37.56
N ILE A 333 33.39 21.27 37.25
CA ILE A 333 34.20 22.47 37.49
C ILE A 333 34.54 22.60 38.98
N GLU A 334 33.58 22.35 39.87
CA GLU A 334 33.84 22.37 41.32
C GLU A 334 34.83 21.28 41.76
N LYS A 335 34.76 20.09 41.19
CA LYS A 335 35.71 19.00 41.45
C LYS A 335 37.12 19.37 40.98
N ASP A 336 37.23 19.90 39.77
CA ASP A 336 38.51 20.33 39.19
C ASP A 336 39.13 21.46 39.99
N GLN A 337 38.33 22.42 40.47
CA GLN A 337 38.81 23.47 41.36
C GLN A 337 39.40 22.92 42.68
N ARG A 338 38.81 21.85 43.24
CA ARG A 338 39.37 21.18 44.43
C ARG A 338 40.69 20.49 44.13
N ILE A 339 40.79 19.82 42.98
CA ILE A 339 42.01 19.14 42.54
C ILE A 339 43.13 20.17 42.30
N ILE A 340 42.84 21.26 41.58
CA ILE A 340 43.79 22.35 41.33
C ILE A 340 44.28 22.94 42.66
N LYS A 341 43.38 23.14 43.63
CA LYS A 341 43.77 23.63 44.96
C LYS A 341 44.76 22.67 45.64
N LYS A 342 44.46 21.36 45.63
CA LYS A 342 45.36 20.35 46.20
C LYS A 342 46.73 20.36 45.54
N TYR A 343 46.79 20.40 44.21
CA TYR A 343 48.07 20.47 43.49
C TYR A 343 48.85 21.75 43.79
N ASN A 344 48.18 22.88 43.97
CA ASN A 344 48.85 24.12 44.39
C ASN A 344 49.44 24.01 45.81
N ASP A 345 48.72 23.37 46.73
CA ASP A 345 49.20 23.12 48.09
C ASP A 345 50.42 22.16 48.08
N ASP A 346 50.37 21.08 47.28
CA ASP A 346 51.47 20.13 47.10
C ASP A 346 52.69 20.80 46.46
N LEU A 347 52.48 21.65 45.44
CA LEU A 347 53.54 22.43 44.79
C LEU A 347 54.24 23.36 45.80
N PHE A 348 53.48 23.97 46.71
CA PHE A 348 54.03 24.81 47.76
C PHE A 348 54.91 24.00 48.71
N LEU A 349 54.47 22.81 49.13
CA LEU A 349 55.23 21.92 50.00
C LEU A 349 56.54 21.47 49.34
N ILE A 350 56.48 21.02 48.08
CA ILE A 350 57.66 20.60 47.31
C ILE A 350 58.66 21.75 47.19
N LYS A 351 58.20 22.98 46.93
CA LYS A 351 59.08 24.15 46.88
C LYS A 351 59.77 24.42 48.21
N SER A 352 59.08 24.25 49.34
CA SER A 352 59.68 24.37 50.67
C SER A 352 60.76 23.31 50.90
N GLN A 353 60.46 22.05 50.56
CA GLN A 353 61.42 20.94 50.68
C GLN A 353 62.65 21.13 49.78
N LEU A 354 62.47 21.62 48.56
CA LEU A 354 63.58 21.95 47.66
C LEU A 354 64.49 23.03 48.26
N ALA A 355 63.93 24.07 48.87
CA ALA A 355 64.73 25.09 49.55
C ALA A 355 65.54 24.51 50.72
N GLU A 356 64.95 23.61 51.52
CA GLU A 356 65.68 22.91 52.59
C GLU A 356 66.81 22.03 52.05
N ILE A 357 66.56 21.28 50.97
CA ILE A 357 67.57 20.46 50.31
C ILE A 357 68.70 21.32 49.72
N GLU A 358 68.39 22.49 49.17
CA GLU A 358 69.39 23.42 48.65
C GLU A 358 70.30 23.96 49.76
N ILE A 359 69.74 24.28 50.93
CA ILE A 359 70.52 24.67 52.12
C ILE A 359 71.42 23.51 52.57
N ALA A 360 70.84 22.31 52.76
CA ALA A 360 71.61 21.13 53.20
C ALA A 360 72.73 20.76 52.20
N LYS A 361 72.48 20.93 50.89
CA LYS A 361 73.48 20.74 49.85
C LYS A 361 74.62 21.75 49.99
N TYR A 362 74.33 23.01 50.29
CA TYR A 362 75.35 24.03 50.52
C TYR A 362 76.23 23.67 51.72
N ASP A 363 75.62 23.29 52.84
CA ASP A 363 76.34 22.88 54.06
C ASP A 363 77.24 21.66 53.79
N LEU A 364 76.72 20.64 53.10
CA LEU A 364 77.52 19.46 52.72
C LEU A 364 78.66 19.79 51.76
N LEU A 365 78.47 20.73 50.84
CA LEU A 365 79.54 21.19 49.95
C LEU A 365 80.65 21.90 50.74
N GLU A 366 80.28 22.68 51.75
CA GLU A 366 81.24 23.31 52.66
C GLU A 366 82.01 22.26 53.47
N GLU A 367 81.32 21.24 54.02
CA GLU A 367 81.97 20.11 54.70
C GLU A 367 82.91 19.31 53.79
N ILE A 368 82.49 18.99 52.56
CA ILE A 368 83.35 18.31 51.58
C ILE A 368 84.59 19.15 51.28
N ASN A 369 84.42 20.46 51.11
CA ASN A 369 85.54 21.35 50.85
C ASN A 369 86.51 21.38 52.04
N TYR A 370 85.98 21.46 53.27
CA TYR A 370 86.77 21.36 54.50
C TYR A 370 87.53 20.02 54.58
N ILE A 371 86.87 18.89 54.33
CA ILE A 371 87.50 17.56 54.32
C ILE A 371 88.58 17.47 53.25
N SER A 372 88.35 18.06 52.07
CA SER A 372 89.31 18.10 50.97
C SER A 372 90.57 18.88 51.36
N GLU A 373 90.41 20.06 51.98
CA GLU A 373 91.51 20.88 52.48
C GLU A 373 92.26 20.20 53.64
N GLN A 374 91.54 19.55 54.56
CA GLN A 374 92.11 18.87 55.73
C GLN A 374 92.47 17.40 55.48
N LYS A 375 92.39 16.93 54.23
CA LYS A 375 92.49 15.52 53.84
C LYS A 375 93.71 14.81 54.42
N GLN A 376 94.88 15.44 54.38
CA GLN A 376 96.13 14.84 54.88
C GLN A 376 96.11 14.67 56.41
N ARG A 377 95.52 15.62 57.12
CA ARG A 377 95.35 15.57 58.58
C ARG A 377 94.33 14.50 58.98
N LEU A 378 93.17 14.47 58.32
CA LEU A 378 92.12 13.47 58.58
C LEU A 378 92.59 12.03 58.27
N ILE A 379 93.37 11.82 57.21
CA ILE A 379 93.97 10.50 56.92
C ILE A 379 94.93 10.06 58.03
N SER A 380 95.66 11.00 58.65
CA SER A 380 96.51 10.71 59.80
C SER A 380 95.68 10.30 61.03
N ASP A 381 94.60 11.03 61.32
CA ASP A 381 93.73 10.75 62.46
C ASP A 381 92.92 9.44 62.27
N ILE A 382 92.45 9.17 61.05
CA ILE A 382 91.77 7.91 60.69
C ILE A 382 92.75 6.73 60.71
N LYS A 383 94.02 6.90 60.35
CA LYS A 383 95.04 5.83 60.53
C LYS A 383 95.21 5.43 62.00
N ILE A 384 95.03 6.37 62.93
CA ILE A 384 95.07 6.11 64.37
C ILE A 384 93.76 5.42 64.83
N HIS A 385 92.60 5.78 64.26
CA HIS A 385 91.29 5.21 64.61
C HIS A 385 90.95 3.87 63.92
N CYS A 386 91.43 3.60 62.71
CA CYS A 386 91.27 2.32 62.03
C CYS A 386 92.04 1.18 62.70
N GLN A 387 92.96 1.47 63.62
CA GLN A 387 93.51 0.46 64.54
C GLN A 387 92.51 0.00 65.61
N ILE A 388 91.35 0.66 65.75
CA ILE A 388 90.42 0.48 66.87
C ILE A 388 89.03 -0.04 66.43
N LEU A 389 88.68 0.00 65.14
CA LEU A 389 87.30 -0.30 64.67
C LEU A 389 87.25 -1.23 63.45
N GLU A 390 88.04 -2.31 63.47
CA GLU A 390 87.63 -3.54 62.79
C GLU A 390 86.48 -4.13 63.61
N VAL A 391 85.23 -3.96 63.19
CA VAL A 391 84.12 -4.93 63.33
C VAL A 391 82.79 -4.22 62.99
N ALA A 392 82.11 -4.82 62.01
CA ALA A 392 80.68 -4.83 61.73
C ALA A 392 80.07 -3.75 60.79
N ASP A 393 79.80 -4.29 59.61
CA ASP A 393 79.01 -3.87 58.45
C ASP A 393 77.53 -3.51 58.73
N ARG A 394 76.96 -2.73 57.81
CA ARG A 394 75.54 -2.31 57.75
C ARG A 394 74.70 -3.28 56.90
N LYS A 395 73.46 -3.57 57.31
CA LYS A 395 72.45 -4.28 56.49
C LYS A 395 71.51 -3.29 55.76
N LYS A 396 71.15 -3.66 54.53
CA LYS A 396 70.15 -3.05 53.63
C LYS A 396 68.70 -3.38 54.04
N VAL A 397 67.75 -2.53 53.61
CA VAL A 397 66.29 -2.68 53.71
C VAL A 397 65.69 -2.88 52.30
N GLU A 398 64.63 -3.69 52.22
CA GLU A 398 63.86 -4.11 51.04
C GLU A 398 62.76 -3.10 50.63
N THR A 399 62.42 -3.06 49.34
CA THR A 399 61.34 -2.25 48.73
C THR A 399 60.17 -3.12 48.29
N HIS A 400 58.94 -2.69 48.60
CA HIS A 400 57.67 -3.30 48.16
C HIS A 400 57.29 -2.85 46.74
N ALA A 401 56.69 -3.75 45.95
CA ALA A 401 56.24 -3.53 44.56
C ALA A 401 54.86 -2.86 44.48
N ILE A 402 54.68 -2.00 43.47
CA ILE A 402 53.45 -1.25 43.16
C ILE A 402 52.70 -1.99 42.05
N SER A 403 51.38 -2.16 42.16
CA SER A 403 50.52 -2.78 41.12
C SER A 403 50.20 -1.82 39.97
N THR A 404 50.06 -2.34 38.75
CA THR A 404 49.96 -1.60 37.46
C THR A 404 48.55 -1.53 36.86
N TYR A 405 47.53 -2.17 37.44
CA TYR A 405 46.15 -2.22 36.93
C TYR A 405 45.16 -1.38 37.76
N GLU A 406 44.07 -0.95 37.14
CA GLU A 406 42.95 -0.26 37.82
C GLU A 406 41.87 -1.29 38.24
N GLU A 407 41.48 -1.26 39.51
CA GLU A 407 40.40 -2.09 40.05
C GLU A 407 39.18 -1.24 40.43
N GLN A 408 38.00 -1.66 39.94
CA GLN A 408 36.71 -1.07 40.29
C GLN A 408 35.78 -2.17 40.82
N ILE A 409 35.26 -2.00 42.04
CA ILE A 409 34.32 -2.94 42.67
C ILE A 409 32.94 -2.30 42.73
N TYR A 410 31.94 -2.99 42.17
CA TYR A 410 30.54 -2.60 42.23
C TYR A 410 29.81 -3.53 43.19
N VAL A 411 29.32 -2.94 44.29
CA VAL A 411 28.49 -3.63 45.29
C VAL A 411 27.14 -2.93 45.35
N SER A 412 26.08 -3.66 45.03
CA SER A 412 24.71 -3.21 45.15
C SER A 412 24.41 -2.98 46.63
N ALA A 413 24.38 -1.72 47.07
CA ALA A 413 23.73 -1.38 48.33
C ALA A 413 22.24 -1.70 48.23
N GLU A 414 21.59 -2.05 49.34
CA GLU A 414 20.14 -2.28 49.45
C GLU A 414 19.37 -1.07 48.89
N GLN A 415 18.99 -1.11 47.61
CA GLN A 415 18.16 -0.12 46.91
C GLN A 415 17.30 -0.84 45.88
N GLU A 416 16.14 -0.23 45.59
CA GLU A 416 15.04 -0.74 44.75
C GLU A 416 15.55 -1.53 43.54
N TYR A 417 15.14 -2.79 43.46
CA TYR A 417 15.48 -3.70 42.38
C TYR A 417 14.46 -3.56 41.25
N PHE A 418 14.87 -3.84 40.02
CA PHE A 418 13.90 -4.03 38.95
C PHE A 418 13.11 -5.32 39.19
N GLU A 419 11.77 -5.23 39.21
CA GLU A 419 10.88 -6.38 39.42
C GLU A 419 10.72 -7.24 38.15
N ASP A 420 10.96 -6.67 36.96
CA ASP A 420 10.84 -7.35 35.66
C ASP A 420 11.77 -6.71 34.61
N TYR A 421 12.31 -7.55 33.72
CA TYR A 421 13.01 -7.17 32.48
C TYR A 421 12.26 -6.10 31.67
N ASN A 422 10.93 -6.16 31.63
CA ASN A 422 10.11 -5.16 30.94
C ASN A 422 10.19 -3.74 31.57
N GLN A 423 10.36 -3.63 32.89
CA GLN A 423 10.59 -2.34 33.54
C GLN A 423 11.96 -1.75 33.15
N MET A 424 12.99 -2.59 33.05
CA MET A 424 14.32 -2.19 32.59
C MET A 424 14.31 -1.68 31.14
N LEU A 425 13.61 -2.39 30.23
CA LEU A 425 13.41 -1.94 28.84
C LEU A 425 12.65 -0.62 28.75
N THR A 426 11.67 -0.43 29.62
CA THR A 426 10.85 0.80 29.64
C THR A 426 11.67 2.01 30.08
N LEU A 427 12.58 1.84 31.05
CA LEU A 427 13.45 2.91 31.55
C LEU A 427 14.67 3.16 30.64
N THR A 428 15.20 2.12 29.99
CA THR A 428 16.24 2.27 28.96
C THR A 428 15.71 3.04 27.74
N ARG A 429 14.46 2.78 27.31
CA ARG A 429 13.74 3.60 26.30
C ARG A 429 13.54 5.06 26.72
N GLN A 430 13.30 5.33 28.00
CA GLN A 430 13.18 6.70 28.54
C GLN A 430 14.52 7.44 28.66
N SER A 431 15.64 6.70 28.67
CA SER A 431 16.99 7.25 28.87
C SER A 431 17.76 7.59 27.57
N ASN A 432 17.08 7.66 26.41
CA ASN A 432 17.68 7.93 25.10
C ASN A 432 18.77 6.90 24.69
N ILE A 433 18.69 5.67 25.20
CA ILE A 433 19.47 4.55 24.67
C ILE A 433 18.79 4.16 23.36
N GLY A 434 19.47 4.39 22.23
CA GLY A 434 18.93 4.12 20.88
C GLY A 434 18.38 2.70 20.75
N ASN A 435 17.38 2.53 19.87
CA ASN A 435 16.65 1.28 19.55
C ASN A 435 16.67 0.22 20.66
N GLY A 436 15.61 0.15 21.47
CA GLY A 436 15.50 -0.84 22.55
C GLY A 436 15.73 -2.30 22.14
N ASP A 437 15.53 -2.63 20.86
CA ASP A 437 15.82 -3.95 20.30
C ASP A 437 17.33 -4.21 20.17
N MET A 438 18.13 -3.19 19.87
CA MET A 438 19.60 -3.28 19.81
C MET A 438 20.25 -3.37 21.19
N PHE A 439 19.69 -2.68 22.19
CA PHE A 439 20.09 -2.84 23.60
C PHE A 439 19.83 -4.27 24.07
N ARG A 440 18.66 -4.82 23.71
CA ARG A 440 18.30 -6.22 23.97
C ARG A 440 19.28 -7.20 23.31
N SER A 441 19.60 -7.02 22.03
CA SER A 441 20.59 -7.86 21.33
C SER A 441 21.98 -7.80 21.99
N THR A 442 22.41 -6.60 22.40
CA THR A 442 23.70 -6.38 23.05
C THR A 442 23.78 -7.01 24.44
N PHE A 443 22.72 -6.83 25.24
CA PHE A 443 22.62 -7.43 26.56
C PHE A 443 22.56 -8.96 26.48
N HIS A 444 21.80 -9.49 25.51
CA HIS A 444 21.77 -10.92 25.22
C HIS A 444 23.15 -11.44 24.81
N LEU A 445 23.90 -10.73 23.95
CA LEU A 445 25.24 -11.13 23.52
C LEU A 445 26.23 -11.17 24.70
N LEU A 446 26.18 -10.16 25.57
CA LEU A 446 26.98 -10.09 26.80
C LEU A 446 26.67 -11.21 27.79
N LEU A 447 25.40 -11.62 27.89
CA LEU A 447 25.01 -12.75 28.75
C LEU A 447 25.41 -14.10 28.13
N SER A 448 25.28 -14.22 26.81
CA SER A 448 25.53 -15.47 26.08
C SER A 448 27.01 -15.79 25.86
N HIS A 449 27.87 -14.77 25.80
CA HIS A 449 29.29 -14.93 25.49
C HIS A 449 30.18 -14.30 26.55
N LYS A 450 31.21 -15.05 26.96
CA LYS A 450 32.18 -14.64 28.00
C LYS A 450 33.39 -13.92 27.43
N TYR A 451 33.64 -14.06 26.13
CA TYR A 451 34.79 -13.52 25.44
C TYR A 451 34.31 -12.60 24.34
N LEU A 452 34.58 -11.31 24.50
CA LEU A 452 33.98 -10.28 23.66
C LEU A 452 35.03 -9.29 23.15
N ILE A 453 34.90 -8.92 21.87
CA ILE A 453 35.59 -7.77 21.30
C ILE A 453 34.57 -6.65 21.17
N VAL A 454 34.85 -5.50 21.78
CA VAL A 454 33.94 -4.34 21.80
C VAL A 454 34.68 -3.09 21.35
N LYS A 455 34.00 -2.21 20.61
CA LYS A 455 34.60 -0.92 20.17
C LYS A 455 34.60 0.16 21.26
N ASN A 456 33.83 -0.04 22.34
CA ASN A 456 33.67 0.92 23.43
C ASN A 456 33.47 0.23 24.78
N GLU A 457 34.47 0.34 25.67
CA GLU A 457 34.48 -0.23 27.02
C GLU A 457 33.43 0.40 27.96
N MET A 458 32.96 1.62 27.69
CA MET A 458 31.98 2.30 28.54
C MET A 458 30.66 1.53 28.62
N LEU A 459 30.31 0.84 27.53
CA LEU A 459 29.13 -0.02 27.48
C LEU A 459 29.26 -1.20 28.44
N VAL A 460 30.45 -1.81 28.48
CA VAL A 460 30.74 -2.95 29.35
C VAL A 460 30.76 -2.53 30.82
N ILE A 461 31.39 -1.39 31.13
CA ILE A 461 31.39 -0.82 32.48
C ILE A 461 29.96 -0.49 32.92
N PHE A 462 29.11 -0.01 32.00
CA PHE A 462 27.69 0.22 32.25
C PHE A 462 26.95 -1.08 32.60
N PHE A 463 27.17 -2.17 31.86
CA PHE A 463 26.58 -3.46 32.20
C PHE A 463 27.11 -4.04 33.50
N ALA A 464 28.41 -3.93 33.77
CA ALA A 464 29.00 -4.33 35.05
C ALA A 464 28.31 -3.61 36.24
N LYS A 465 27.98 -2.33 36.08
CA LYS A 465 27.20 -1.57 37.08
C LYS A 465 25.76 -2.09 37.22
N LEU A 466 25.10 -2.44 36.12
CA LEU A 466 23.75 -3.02 36.15
C LEU A 466 23.70 -4.37 36.86
N PHE A 467 24.74 -5.20 36.72
CA PHE A 467 24.85 -6.49 37.42
C PHE A 467 24.95 -6.33 38.94
N GLY A 468 25.41 -5.17 39.44
CA GLY A 468 25.39 -4.81 40.87
C GLY A 468 26.33 -5.59 41.79
N ASN A 469 26.64 -6.85 41.50
CA ASN A 469 27.65 -7.67 42.19
C ASN A 469 28.76 -8.05 41.23
N SER A 470 29.56 -7.06 40.84
CA SER A 470 30.60 -7.22 39.84
C SER A 470 31.92 -6.58 40.24
N LYS A 471 33.00 -7.15 39.72
CA LYS A 471 34.36 -6.64 39.87
C LYS A 471 34.93 -6.44 38.48
N VAL A 472 35.41 -5.23 38.21
CA VAL A 472 35.98 -4.85 36.92
C VAL A 472 37.45 -4.52 37.12
N VAL A 473 38.31 -5.19 36.35
CA VAL A 473 39.73 -4.93 36.27
C VAL A 473 40.02 -4.40 34.87
N ILE A 474 40.56 -3.19 34.79
CA ILE A 474 40.88 -2.53 33.53
C ILE A 474 42.39 -2.48 33.39
N GLN A 475 42.90 -2.98 32.26
CA GLN A 475 44.31 -2.99 31.95
C GLN A 475 44.53 -2.59 30.50
N GLN A 476 45.39 -1.59 30.29
CA GLN A 476 45.87 -1.22 28.96
C GLN A 476 47.02 -2.14 28.55
N VAL A 477 47.00 -2.64 27.33
CA VAL A 477 48.12 -3.38 26.75
C VAL A 477 49.26 -2.41 26.46
N GLU A 478 50.48 -2.77 26.84
CA GLU A 478 51.68 -1.96 26.57
C GLU A 478 52.47 -2.51 25.37
N PRO A 479 53.25 -1.67 24.66
CA PRO A 479 53.96 -2.09 23.45
C PRO A 479 55.01 -3.20 23.67
N ASP A 480 55.48 -3.38 24.91
CA ASP A 480 56.49 -4.37 25.29
C ASP A 480 55.88 -5.73 25.73
N TRP A 481 54.57 -5.90 25.60
CA TRP A 481 53.87 -7.15 25.88
C TRP A 481 54.15 -8.19 24.77
N ILE A 482 55.33 -8.80 24.86
CA ILE A 482 55.82 -9.80 23.89
C ILE A 482 55.78 -11.24 24.43
N LYS A 483 55.30 -11.44 25.67
CA LYS A 483 55.23 -12.74 26.36
C LYS A 483 53.96 -12.85 27.20
N PHE A 484 53.52 -14.08 27.42
CA PHE A 484 52.35 -14.36 28.26
C PHE A 484 52.46 -13.82 29.69
N GLN A 485 53.67 -13.76 30.25
CA GLN A 485 53.89 -13.24 31.60
C GLN A 485 53.37 -11.80 31.75
N SER A 486 53.48 -10.99 30.70
CA SER A 486 52.98 -9.60 30.70
C SER A 486 51.48 -9.55 30.95
N LEU A 487 50.68 -10.36 30.26
CA LEU A 487 49.23 -10.43 30.54
C LEU A 487 48.93 -11.08 31.90
N PHE A 488 49.69 -12.13 32.23
CA PHE A 488 49.48 -12.89 33.47
C PHE A 488 49.63 -12.03 34.72
N GLU A 489 50.73 -11.27 34.82
CA GLU A 489 51.04 -10.40 35.96
C GLU A 489 50.18 -9.12 35.97
N ASN A 490 49.87 -8.58 34.79
CA ASN A 490 49.07 -7.37 34.65
C ASN A 490 47.56 -7.70 34.57
N GLY A 491 47.03 -8.28 35.65
CA GLY A 491 45.59 -8.37 35.89
C GLY A 491 44.93 -9.73 35.62
N LEU A 492 45.45 -10.56 34.69
CA LEU A 492 44.81 -11.86 34.40
C LEU A 492 44.87 -12.81 35.61
N ALA A 493 46.04 -12.98 36.23
CA ALA A 493 46.16 -13.88 37.39
C ALA A 493 45.29 -13.42 38.56
N TYR A 494 45.31 -12.11 38.85
CA TYR A 494 44.50 -11.51 39.89
C TYR A 494 43.00 -11.75 39.67
N THR A 495 42.52 -11.45 38.46
CA THR A 495 41.09 -11.56 38.14
C THR A 495 40.64 -13.03 38.14
N TRP A 496 41.49 -13.93 37.65
CA TRP A 496 41.23 -15.38 37.64
C TRP A 496 41.11 -15.96 39.06
N GLU A 497 42.05 -15.60 39.95
CA GLU A 497 41.99 -16.02 41.34
C GLU A 497 40.77 -15.43 42.06
N SER A 498 40.48 -14.16 41.83
CA SER A 498 39.31 -13.49 42.42
C SER A 498 38.01 -14.17 41.97
N ALA A 499 37.87 -14.46 40.68
CA ALA A 499 36.72 -15.15 40.13
C ALA A 499 36.55 -16.57 40.70
N THR A 500 37.66 -17.28 40.90
CA THR A 500 37.66 -18.63 41.52
C THR A 500 37.24 -18.58 42.99
N LYS A 501 37.67 -17.56 43.75
CA LYS A 501 37.36 -17.39 45.18
C LYS A 501 35.93 -16.89 45.41
N HIS A 502 35.36 -16.16 44.45
CA HIS A 502 34.04 -15.53 44.55
C HIS A 502 33.11 -15.94 43.39
N PRO A 503 32.64 -17.21 43.36
CA PRO A 503 31.85 -17.75 42.25
C PRO A 503 30.51 -17.04 42.03
N ASN A 504 29.95 -16.38 43.04
CA ASN A 504 28.67 -15.66 42.96
C ASN A 504 28.82 -14.18 42.53
N GLN A 505 30.03 -13.74 42.19
CA GLN A 505 30.32 -12.37 41.76
C GLN A 505 30.81 -12.39 40.31
N PHE A 506 30.28 -11.50 39.48
CA PHE A 506 30.74 -11.34 38.09
C PHE A 506 32.12 -10.68 38.08
N HIS A 507 33.03 -11.21 37.28
CA HIS A 507 34.38 -10.66 37.13
C HIS A 507 34.60 -10.27 35.66
N PHE A 508 34.97 -9.02 35.41
CA PHE A 508 35.25 -8.49 34.09
C PHE A 508 36.72 -8.09 34.01
N LEU A 509 37.47 -8.71 33.10
CA LEU A 509 38.80 -8.27 32.71
C LEU A 509 38.68 -7.52 31.38
N ILE A 510 38.89 -6.20 31.41
CA ILE A 510 38.86 -5.34 30.23
C ILE A 510 40.30 -5.04 29.81
N LEU A 511 40.69 -5.57 28.65
CA LEU A 511 41.98 -5.32 28.01
C LEU A 511 41.81 -4.22 26.96
N GLN A 512 42.40 -3.05 27.21
CA GLN A 512 42.38 -1.92 26.30
C GLN A 512 43.55 -1.96 25.32
N ASP A 513 43.32 -1.44 24.12
CA ASP A 513 44.29 -1.30 23.04
C ASP A 513 44.99 -2.63 22.68
N ILE A 514 44.22 -3.70 22.52
CA ILE A 514 44.77 -5.06 22.37
C ILE A 514 45.72 -5.26 21.18
N ASN A 515 45.64 -4.38 20.18
CA ASN A 515 46.50 -4.36 19.00
C ASN A 515 47.76 -3.49 19.17
N LEU A 516 48.01 -2.89 20.33
CA LEU A 516 49.26 -2.15 20.58
C LEU A 516 50.49 -3.08 20.58
N ALA A 517 50.29 -4.33 20.98
CA ALA A 517 51.23 -5.44 20.83
C ALA A 517 50.54 -6.64 20.15
N SER A 518 51.29 -7.62 19.67
CA SER A 518 50.69 -8.80 19.01
C SER A 518 50.04 -9.69 20.06
N ILE A 519 48.72 -9.80 20.02
CA ILE A 519 47.93 -10.62 20.95
C ILE A 519 48.32 -12.10 20.89
N GLU A 520 48.79 -12.57 19.74
CA GLU A 520 49.36 -13.89 19.55
C GLU A 520 50.65 -14.12 20.35
N CYS A 521 51.33 -13.07 20.80
CA CYS A 521 52.54 -13.18 21.62
C CYS A 521 52.21 -13.20 23.12
N TYR A 522 51.37 -12.26 23.59
CA TYR A 522 51.10 -12.10 25.01
C TYR A 522 49.85 -12.83 25.51
N ALA A 523 48.93 -13.25 24.64
CA ALA A 523 47.69 -13.92 25.05
C ALA A 523 47.54 -15.35 24.50
N LYS A 524 48.54 -15.91 23.79
CA LYS A 524 48.42 -17.23 23.16
C LYS A 524 47.87 -18.33 24.07
N PRO A 525 48.34 -18.50 25.32
CA PRO A 525 47.77 -19.53 26.18
C PRO A 525 46.30 -19.31 26.54
N LEU A 526 45.87 -18.05 26.67
CA LEU A 526 44.47 -17.69 26.89
C LEU A 526 43.62 -17.98 25.65
N LEU A 527 44.10 -17.56 24.47
CA LEU A 527 43.43 -17.82 23.18
C LEU A 527 43.27 -19.32 22.91
N ASP A 528 44.30 -20.12 23.23
CA ASP A 528 44.24 -21.58 23.12
C ASP A 528 43.20 -22.21 24.07
N VAL A 529 42.97 -21.62 25.25
CA VAL A 529 41.92 -22.10 26.17
C VAL A 529 40.53 -21.73 25.65
N ILE A 530 40.36 -20.52 25.11
CA ILE A 530 39.07 -20.04 24.58
C ILE A 530 38.66 -20.84 23.33
N SER A 531 39.60 -21.13 22.43
CA SER A 531 39.40 -21.97 21.24
C SER A 531 39.29 -23.47 21.53
N GLY A 532 39.37 -23.88 22.81
CA GLY A 532 39.25 -25.29 23.21
C GLY A 532 40.48 -26.16 22.89
N ILE A 533 41.59 -25.55 22.45
CA ILE A 533 42.87 -26.25 22.21
C ILE A 533 43.51 -26.70 23.53
N ARG A 534 43.32 -25.93 24.61
CA ARG A 534 43.83 -26.24 25.97
C ARG A 534 42.71 -26.16 27.01
N GLN A 535 42.88 -26.86 28.14
CA GLN A 535 41.90 -26.85 29.24
C GLN A 535 42.16 -25.76 30.29
N SER A 536 43.42 -25.35 30.49
CA SER A 536 43.79 -24.28 31.43
C SER A 536 45.00 -23.49 30.94
N ILE A 537 45.19 -22.29 31.49
CA ILE A 537 46.35 -21.45 31.20
C ILE A 537 47.54 -21.84 32.10
N PRO A 538 48.80 -21.67 31.63
CA PRO A 538 49.99 -21.86 32.46
C PRO A 538 49.91 -21.04 33.75
N GLY A 539 50.15 -21.68 34.90
CA GLY A 539 50.00 -21.06 36.22
C GLY A 539 48.71 -21.44 36.96
N PHE A 540 47.68 -21.93 36.26
CA PHE A 540 46.46 -22.45 36.87
C PHE A 540 46.16 -23.89 36.46
N THR A 541 45.67 -24.68 37.43
CA THR A 541 45.23 -26.07 37.20
C THR A 541 43.75 -26.17 36.86
N ASN A 542 42.98 -25.13 37.16
CA ASN A 542 41.53 -25.12 36.99
C ASN A 542 41.16 -24.54 35.62
N PRO A 543 40.02 -24.96 35.03
CA PRO A 543 39.48 -24.32 33.85
C PRO A 543 39.08 -22.87 34.17
N ILE A 544 38.82 -22.09 33.12
CA ILE A 544 38.40 -20.70 33.29
C ILE A 544 37.12 -20.61 34.15
N PRO A 545 37.11 -19.76 35.20
CA PRO A 545 35.95 -19.62 36.06
C PRO A 545 34.71 -19.19 35.26
N PRO A 546 33.52 -19.79 35.51
CA PRO A 546 32.34 -19.53 34.70
C PRO A 546 31.81 -18.10 34.85
N ASN A 547 32.22 -17.40 35.91
CA ASN A 547 31.88 -16.02 36.25
C ASN A 547 32.88 -14.98 35.73
N LEU A 548 33.91 -15.41 34.98
CA LEU A 548 34.92 -14.55 34.41
C LEU A 548 34.60 -14.20 32.95
N TYR A 549 34.51 -12.91 32.68
CA TYR A 549 34.30 -12.31 31.37
C TYR A 549 35.59 -11.61 30.95
N ILE A 550 36.05 -11.88 29.73
CA ILE A 550 37.25 -11.27 29.16
C ILE A 550 36.84 -10.45 27.95
N ILE A 551 37.18 -9.18 28.00
CA ILE A 551 36.67 -8.18 27.09
C ILE A 551 37.84 -7.41 26.53
N CYS A 552 37.90 -7.33 25.20
CA CYS A 552 38.98 -6.67 24.49
C CYS A 552 38.47 -5.45 23.74
N THR A 553 39.15 -4.32 23.89
CA THR A 553 38.94 -3.14 23.04
C THR A 553 40.17 -2.91 22.17
N PRO A 554 40.02 -2.92 20.83
CA PRO A 554 41.12 -2.59 19.94
C PRO A 554 41.26 -1.05 19.79
N LEU A 555 42.49 -0.59 19.58
CA LEU A 555 42.83 0.80 19.25
C LEU A 555 42.42 1.09 17.79
N LYS A 556 41.54 2.08 17.58
CA LYS A 556 41.00 2.44 16.26
C LYS A 556 42.15 2.82 15.32
N VAL A 557 42.20 2.22 14.13
CA VAL A 557 43.21 2.53 13.11
C VAL A 557 42.57 3.52 12.13
N GLY A 558 42.85 4.83 12.24
CA GLY A 558 42.18 5.84 11.39
C GLY A 558 42.99 7.08 11.04
N GLN A 559 43.51 7.12 9.81
CA GLN A 559 44.09 8.25 9.06
C GLN A 559 45.17 9.13 9.76
N LYS A 560 46.42 8.92 9.30
CA LYS A 560 47.66 9.68 9.55
C LYS A 560 48.20 9.63 11.00
N GLY A 561 49.01 8.60 11.25
CA GLY A 561 50.03 8.62 12.30
C GLY A 561 49.81 7.67 13.48
N GLU A 562 48.79 6.81 13.45
CA GLU A 562 48.44 5.94 14.56
C GLU A 562 49.12 4.55 14.49
N PHE A 563 49.43 4.00 15.66
CA PHE A 563 50.28 2.83 15.90
C PHE A 563 49.41 1.69 16.47
N GLY A 564 49.21 0.62 15.70
CA GLY A 564 48.48 -0.59 16.11
C GLY A 564 48.67 -1.70 15.07
N LEU A 565 48.82 -2.94 15.54
CA LEU A 565 49.03 -4.12 14.70
C LEU A 565 47.71 -4.62 14.10
N LYS A 566 47.83 -5.35 12.99
CA LYS A 566 46.69 -5.97 12.31
C LYS A 566 46.11 -7.09 13.18
N LEU A 567 44.78 -7.12 13.33
CA LEU A 567 44.09 -8.22 14.03
C LEU A 567 43.63 -9.28 13.03
N PHE A 568 44.02 -10.53 13.27
CA PHE A 568 43.65 -11.66 12.43
C PHE A 568 42.43 -12.38 12.99
N LYS A 569 41.44 -12.61 12.13
CA LYS A 569 40.19 -13.30 12.50
C LYS A 569 40.42 -14.67 13.12
N ASP A 570 41.35 -15.45 12.56
CA ASP A 570 41.66 -16.80 13.01
C ASP A 570 42.22 -16.84 14.46
N THR A 571 42.74 -15.71 14.95
CA THR A 571 43.24 -15.57 16.33
C THR A 571 42.11 -15.58 17.36
N PHE A 572 40.91 -15.17 16.97
CA PHE A 572 39.76 -14.95 17.86
C PHE A 572 38.66 -16.00 17.71
N ASP A 573 39.03 -17.24 17.39
CA ASP A 573 38.10 -18.36 17.41
C ASP A 573 37.49 -18.56 18.82
N GLY A 574 36.17 -18.66 18.91
CA GLY A 574 35.42 -18.69 20.17
C GLY A 574 35.09 -17.32 20.79
N TRP A 575 35.41 -16.21 20.13
CA TRP A 575 35.05 -14.86 20.57
C TRP A 575 33.80 -14.34 19.85
N ALA A 576 32.98 -13.57 20.56
CA ALA A 576 31.90 -12.78 19.98
C ALA A 576 32.32 -11.32 19.80
N VAL A 577 31.69 -10.64 18.84
CA VAL A 577 32.01 -9.25 18.51
C VAL A 577 30.78 -8.38 18.69
N LEU A 578 30.94 -7.25 19.38
CA LEU A 578 29.90 -6.26 19.56
C LEU A 578 30.14 -5.05 18.64
N GLN A 579 29.18 -4.75 17.76
CA GLN A 579 29.26 -3.62 16.83
C GLN A 579 29.17 -2.25 17.53
N ASP A 580 29.59 -1.18 16.84
CA ASP A 580 29.66 0.18 17.39
C ASP A 580 28.25 0.75 17.66
N PHE A 581 28.07 1.31 18.86
CA PHE A 581 26.84 2.00 19.25
C PHE A 581 27.11 3.49 19.49
N PRO A 582 26.27 4.41 18.98
CA PRO A 582 26.33 5.81 19.34
C PRO A 582 25.85 5.98 20.79
N ILE A 583 26.76 5.80 21.73
CA ILE A 583 26.52 6.04 23.14
C ILE A 583 26.76 7.53 23.41
N LYS A 584 25.69 8.28 23.69
CA LYS A 584 25.84 9.58 24.36
C LYS A 584 26.40 9.33 25.77
N PRO A 585 27.36 10.12 26.27
CA PRO A 585 27.96 9.90 27.59
C PRO A 585 26.87 9.84 28.67
N PHE A 586 26.71 8.67 29.29
CA PHE A 586 25.65 8.40 30.24
C PHE A 586 25.96 8.98 31.62
N ASN A 587 24.95 9.59 32.22
CA ASN A 587 25.03 10.09 33.60
C ASN A 587 24.72 8.91 34.54
N VAL A 588 25.77 8.28 35.07
CA VAL A 588 25.76 7.00 35.81
C VAL A 588 24.92 7.03 37.11
N GLY A 589 24.56 8.21 37.61
CA GLY A 589 24.02 8.39 38.97
C GLY A 589 22.57 7.99 39.25
N ARG A 590 21.85 7.31 38.34
CA ARG A 590 20.41 6.98 38.52
C ARG A 590 19.99 5.60 38.00
N PHE A 591 20.86 4.60 38.06
CA PHE A 591 20.47 3.25 37.66
C PHE A 591 20.32 2.34 38.87
N PHE A 592 19.14 1.74 38.96
CA PHE A 592 18.81 0.69 39.90
C PHE A 592 19.50 -0.61 39.44
N PRO A 593 20.06 -1.42 40.33
CA PRO A 593 20.64 -2.72 39.98
C PRO A 593 19.53 -3.73 39.66
N ILE A 594 19.77 -4.62 38.69
CA ILE A 594 18.92 -5.80 38.47
C ILE A 594 19.34 -6.85 39.51
N GLN A 595 18.39 -7.56 40.13
CA GLN A 595 18.74 -8.76 40.92
C GLN A 595 19.26 -9.87 40.01
N ILE A 596 20.53 -9.77 39.58
CA ILE A 596 21.27 -10.90 39.04
C ILE A 596 22.09 -11.43 40.21
N LEU A 597 21.38 -12.06 41.14
CA LEU A 597 21.91 -12.52 42.43
C LEU A 597 22.83 -13.74 42.28
N ALA A 598 22.74 -14.46 41.16
CA ALA A 598 23.58 -15.61 40.85
C ALA A 598 23.69 -15.85 39.34
N ILE A 599 24.78 -16.50 38.90
CA ILE A 599 24.97 -16.93 37.51
C ILE A 599 23.90 -17.93 37.05
N GLU A 600 23.31 -18.66 37.99
CA GLU A 600 22.22 -19.61 37.75
C GLU A 600 20.97 -18.94 37.17
N SER A 601 20.74 -17.64 37.44
CA SER A 601 19.61 -16.89 36.87
C SER A 601 19.87 -16.33 35.46
N VAL A 602 21.08 -16.50 34.91
CA VAL A 602 21.42 -16.01 33.57
C VAL A 602 20.66 -16.79 32.49
N GLN A 603 20.43 -18.09 32.69
CA GLN A 603 19.70 -18.92 31.73
C GLN A 603 18.21 -18.54 31.68
N ASP A 604 17.58 -18.36 32.84
CA ASP A 604 16.17 -17.90 32.92
C ASP A 604 15.99 -16.55 32.21
N MET A 605 16.97 -15.64 32.35
CA MET A 605 16.95 -14.36 31.65
C MET A 605 17.15 -14.49 30.14
N LEU A 606 18.00 -15.40 29.67
CA LEU A 606 18.17 -15.67 28.23
C LEU A 606 16.88 -16.22 27.61
N ASP A 607 16.17 -17.08 28.34
CA ASP A 607 14.90 -17.65 27.92
C ASP A 607 13.80 -16.58 27.83
N ASP A 608 13.74 -15.64 28.79
CA ASP A 608 12.84 -14.47 28.76
C ASP A 608 13.21 -13.45 27.67
N LEU A 609 14.51 -13.33 27.35
CA LEU A 609 15.04 -12.38 26.37
C LEU A 609 14.73 -12.77 24.93
N GLY A 610 14.47 -14.03 24.61
CA GLY A 610 14.27 -14.51 23.23
C GLY A 610 15.47 -14.31 22.30
N PHE A 611 15.57 -15.11 21.23
CA PHE A 611 16.67 -14.97 20.26
C PHE A 611 16.53 -13.68 19.43
N PRO A 612 17.55 -12.80 19.39
CA PRO A 612 17.54 -11.65 18.50
C PRO A 612 17.71 -12.09 17.03
N GLU A 613 16.87 -11.55 16.13
CA GLU A 613 16.90 -11.89 14.69
C GLU A 613 18.13 -11.35 13.95
N ASP A 614 18.82 -10.33 14.50
CA ASP A 614 19.94 -9.63 13.86
C ASP A 614 21.24 -9.71 14.68
N ILE A 615 21.81 -10.92 14.82
CA ILE A 615 23.21 -11.06 15.23
C ILE A 615 24.06 -11.10 13.96
N SER A 616 24.59 -9.94 13.55
CA SER A 616 25.65 -9.88 12.54
C SER A 616 26.83 -10.73 13.03
N LEU A 617 27.17 -11.75 12.23
CA LEU A 617 28.32 -12.61 12.48
C LEU A 617 29.61 -11.80 12.37
N ALA A 618 30.62 -12.18 13.14
CA ALA A 618 31.95 -11.56 13.23
C ALA A 618 32.73 -11.37 11.90
N GLN A 619 32.13 -11.69 10.74
CA GLN A 619 32.70 -11.51 9.41
C GLN A 619 32.94 -10.04 9.06
N ASP A 620 31.99 -9.13 9.36
CA ASP A 620 32.08 -7.73 8.92
C ASP A 620 33.10 -6.90 9.73
N PHE A 621 33.31 -7.23 11.01
CA PHE A 621 34.13 -6.44 11.93
C PHE A 621 35.62 -6.44 11.61
N PHE A 622 36.18 -7.60 11.24
CA PHE A 622 37.60 -7.72 10.93
C PHE A 622 37.95 -7.20 9.54
N GLU A 623 36.98 -7.00 8.65
CA GLU A 623 37.18 -6.31 7.37
C GLU A 623 37.23 -4.79 7.60
N GLU A 624 36.29 -4.23 8.36
CA GLU A 624 36.23 -2.80 8.70
C GLU A 624 37.45 -2.29 9.50
N TYR A 625 38.07 -3.14 10.32
CA TYR A 625 39.21 -2.75 11.17
C TYR A 625 40.57 -2.84 10.49
N ASN A 626 40.63 -3.58 9.37
CA ASN A 626 41.86 -3.91 8.67
C ASN A 626 42.06 -3.13 7.35
N ASP A 627 41.03 -2.39 6.94
CA ASP A 627 41.02 -1.39 5.86
C ASP A 627 41.26 0.02 6.42
#